data_AF-A0A7W7DIW0-F1
#
_entry.id   AF-A0A7W7DIW0-F1
#
_cell.length_a   1.000
_cell.length_b   1.000
_cell.length_c   1.000
_cell.angle_alpha   90.00
_cell.angle_beta   90.00
_cell.angle_gamma   90.00
#
_symmetry.space_group_name_H-M   'P 1'
#
loop_
_entity.id
_entity.type
_entity.pdbx_description
1 polymer ?
#
loop_
_entity_poly.entity_id
_entity_poly.type
_entity_poly.pdbx_seq_one_letter_code
_entity_poly.pdbx_strand_id
1 'polypeptide(L)'
;MSAQEYAAEAVVWSRLAGLLSAPGDREEVQDCWDIGEQEAGLELLVDRLLGRGTRIEEPARAELAVMAEQWGEWDWLGTRITSLPHVGEEAGRLRVLQDGAEETRPAGFVLPEHPLAASVLVPWIVCAPCERVLARAHRREEWGALSFLAEGYVVFGPGFAPVVFPREEPGAAWDALAALRDGCDRG
;
A
#
# COMPACT_ATOMS: atom_id res chain seq x y z
N MET A 1 -9.09 -9.36 -12.64
CA MET A 1 -9.94 -8.34 -12.01
C MET A 1 -11.34 -8.43 -12.60
N SER A 2 -12.35 -8.61 -11.76
CA SER A 2 -13.76 -8.58 -12.13
C SER A 2 -14.23 -7.13 -12.37
N ALA A 3 -15.38 -6.95 -13.03
CA ALA A 3 -15.97 -5.63 -13.22
C ALA A 3 -16.32 -4.94 -11.89
N GLN A 4 -16.64 -5.72 -10.85
CA GLN A 4 -16.94 -5.21 -9.52
C GLN A 4 -15.68 -4.70 -8.81
N GLU A 5 -14.57 -5.44 -8.89
CA GLU A 5 -13.28 -5.01 -8.35
C GLU A 5 -12.79 -3.74 -9.05
N TYR A 6 -12.90 -3.67 -10.39
CA TYR A 6 -12.53 -2.47 -11.14
C TYR A 6 -13.37 -1.26 -10.75
N ALA A 7 -14.69 -1.44 -10.54
CA ALA A 7 -15.55 -0.37 -10.07
C ALA A 7 -15.23 0.08 -8.63
N ALA A 8 -14.86 -0.86 -7.75
CA ALA A 8 -14.43 -0.52 -6.39
C ALA A 8 -13.11 0.27 -6.40
N GLU A 9 -12.15 -0.14 -7.24
CA GLU A 9 -10.89 0.56 -7.42
C GLU A 9 -11.11 1.97 -8.00
N ALA A 10 -12.01 2.14 -8.98
CA ALA A 10 -12.39 3.44 -9.52
C ALA A 10 -12.92 4.41 -8.44
N VAL A 11 -13.68 3.90 -7.46
CA VAL A 11 -14.15 4.72 -6.32
C VAL A 11 -12.99 5.19 -5.45
N VAL A 12 -11.98 4.34 -5.24
CA VAL A 12 -10.75 4.75 -4.53
C VAL A 12 -9.98 5.77 -5.35
N TRP A 13 -9.81 5.52 -6.65
CA TRP A 13 -9.16 6.46 -7.57
C TRP A 13 -9.77 7.86 -7.49
N SER A 14 -11.10 7.98 -7.67
CA SER A 14 -11.78 9.27 -7.62
C SER A 14 -11.66 9.95 -6.26
N ARG A 15 -11.59 9.19 -5.16
CA ARG A 15 -11.33 9.71 -3.82
C ARG A 15 -9.91 10.27 -3.69
N LEU A 16 -8.91 9.53 -4.17
CA LEU A 16 -7.51 9.94 -4.16
C LEU A 16 -7.27 11.17 -5.04
N ALA A 17 -7.84 11.20 -6.25
CA ALA A 17 -7.82 12.39 -7.12
C ALA A 17 -8.47 13.61 -6.44
N GLY A 18 -9.47 13.37 -5.59
CA GLY A 18 -10.13 14.40 -4.78
C GLY A 18 -9.25 15.06 -3.72
N LEU A 19 -8.05 14.53 -3.44
CA LEU A 19 -7.05 15.20 -2.58
C LEU A 19 -6.51 16.48 -3.22
N LEU A 20 -6.59 16.60 -4.55
CA LEU A 20 -6.19 17.80 -5.28
C LEU A 20 -7.33 18.83 -5.25
N SER A 21 -7.10 19.94 -4.54
CA SER A 21 -8.11 21.02 -4.42
C SER A 21 -8.03 22.06 -5.55
N ALA A 22 -7.04 21.95 -6.44
CA ALA A 22 -6.84 22.94 -7.48
C ALA A 22 -7.74 22.69 -8.70
N PRO A 23 -8.25 23.76 -9.37
CA PRO A 23 -9.06 23.60 -10.57
C PRO A 23 -8.31 22.82 -11.66
N GLY A 24 -8.99 21.88 -12.31
CA GLY A 24 -8.43 21.05 -13.40
C GLY A 24 -7.51 19.91 -12.95
N ASP A 25 -6.88 20.02 -11.77
CA ASP A 25 -5.90 19.03 -11.32
C ASP A 25 -6.52 17.63 -11.12
N ARG A 26 -7.70 17.61 -10.52
CA ARG A 26 -8.47 16.39 -10.29
C ARG A 26 -8.97 15.77 -11.59
N GLU A 27 -9.40 16.60 -12.53
CA GLU A 27 -9.95 16.16 -13.82
C GLU A 27 -8.89 15.43 -14.62
N GLU A 28 -7.68 15.98 -14.70
CA GLU A 28 -6.59 15.35 -15.45
C GLU A 28 -6.12 14.03 -14.84
N VAL A 29 -6.11 13.90 -13.51
CA VAL A 29 -5.88 12.59 -12.85
C VAL A 29 -7.05 11.64 -13.14
N GLN A 30 -8.29 12.13 -13.17
CA GLN A 30 -9.45 11.29 -13.52
C GLN A 30 -9.41 10.84 -14.99
N ASP A 31 -8.97 11.69 -15.90
CA ASP A 31 -8.85 11.40 -17.33
C ASP A 31 -7.90 10.22 -17.57
N CYS A 32 -6.79 10.14 -16.82
CA CYS A 32 -5.88 8.99 -16.85
C CYS A 32 -6.58 7.66 -16.58
N TRP A 33 -7.50 7.61 -15.60
CA TRP A 33 -8.28 6.40 -15.32
C TRP A 33 -9.20 6.04 -16.50
N ASP A 34 -9.86 7.05 -17.07
CA ASP A 34 -10.86 6.86 -18.12
C ASP A 34 -10.24 6.34 -19.44
N ILE A 35 -8.94 6.61 -19.66
CA ILE A 35 -8.20 6.14 -20.84
C ILE A 35 -7.29 4.94 -20.58
N GLY A 36 -7.21 4.45 -19.34
CA GLY A 36 -6.38 3.29 -18.98
C GLY A 36 -4.89 3.58 -18.81
N GLU A 37 -4.55 4.76 -18.29
CA GLU A 37 -3.18 5.23 -18.03
C GLU A 37 -2.96 5.43 -16.51
N GLN A 38 -3.24 4.39 -15.72
CA GLN A 38 -3.25 4.48 -14.25
C GLN A 38 -1.86 4.78 -13.65
N GLU A 39 -0.79 4.23 -14.21
CA GLU A 39 0.58 4.49 -13.78
C GLU A 39 0.93 5.98 -13.92
N ALA A 40 0.63 6.56 -15.09
CA ALA A 40 0.85 7.98 -15.36
C ALA A 40 -0.03 8.88 -14.46
N GLY A 41 -1.27 8.48 -14.23
CA GLY A 41 -2.17 9.22 -13.34
C GLY A 41 -1.72 9.20 -11.88
N LEU A 42 -1.12 8.10 -11.41
CA LEU A 42 -0.52 8.00 -10.08
C LEU A 42 0.70 8.89 -9.92
N GLU A 43 1.61 8.87 -10.89
CA GLU A 43 2.76 9.77 -10.91
C GLU A 43 2.29 11.22 -10.87
N LEU A 44 1.36 11.61 -11.75
CA LEU A 44 0.80 12.96 -11.80
C LEU A 44 0.17 13.38 -10.47
N LEU A 45 -0.59 12.50 -9.82
CA LEU A 45 -1.21 12.76 -8.52
C LEU A 45 -0.16 13.02 -7.45
N VAL A 46 0.85 12.15 -7.33
CA VAL A 46 1.91 12.28 -6.33
C VAL A 46 2.76 13.53 -6.57
N ASP A 47 3.11 13.83 -7.82
CA ASP A 47 3.80 15.05 -8.24
C ASP A 47 3.08 16.31 -7.76
N ARG A 48 1.77 16.38 -7.99
CA ARG A 48 0.94 17.54 -7.63
C ARG A 48 0.78 17.68 -6.13
N LEU A 49 0.56 16.57 -5.41
CA LEU A 49 0.47 16.58 -3.95
C LEU A 49 1.78 17.10 -3.33
N LEU A 50 2.92 16.64 -3.82
CA LEU A 50 4.24 17.11 -3.36
C LEU A 50 4.49 18.58 -3.73
N GLY A 51 4.30 18.94 -5.01
CA GLY A 51 4.57 20.29 -5.51
C GLY A 51 3.74 21.38 -4.84
N ARG A 52 2.54 21.02 -4.36
CA ARG A 52 1.65 21.93 -3.63
C ARG A 52 1.81 21.85 -2.10
N GLY A 53 2.61 20.91 -1.60
CA GLY A 53 2.72 20.65 -0.17
C GLY A 53 1.39 20.22 0.46
N THR A 54 0.55 19.52 -0.30
CA THR A 54 -0.76 19.06 0.16
C THR A 54 -0.56 18.11 1.34
N ARG A 55 -1.18 18.44 2.47
CA ARG A 55 -1.18 17.57 3.64
C ARG A 55 -2.25 16.51 3.46
N ILE A 56 -1.89 15.24 3.66
CA ILE A 56 -2.81 14.11 3.57
C ILE A 56 -2.87 13.36 4.90
N GLU A 57 -4.00 12.71 5.14
CA GLU A 57 -4.15 11.81 6.29
C GLU A 57 -3.55 10.44 5.98
N GLU A 58 -3.08 9.72 7.00
CA GLU A 58 -2.48 8.39 6.84
C GLU A 58 -3.39 7.34 6.18
N PRO A 59 -4.73 7.32 6.37
CA PRO A 59 -5.59 6.41 5.61
C PRO A 59 -5.50 6.66 4.09
N ALA A 60 -5.43 7.91 3.65
CA ALA A 60 -5.27 8.25 2.24
C ALA A 60 -3.86 7.90 1.73
N ARG A 61 -2.82 8.09 2.57
CA ARG A 61 -1.46 7.65 2.25
C ARG A 61 -1.36 6.13 2.07
N ALA A 62 -2.02 5.37 2.94
CA ALA A 62 -2.09 3.91 2.83
C ALA A 62 -2.81 3.48 1.55
N GLU A 63 -3.88 4.18 1.15
CA GLU A 63 -4.59 3.91 -0.10
C GLU A 63 -3.73 4.28 -1.33
N LEU A 64 -2.99 5.39 -1.30
CA LEU A 64 -2.00 5.73 -2.33
C LEU A 64 -0.92 4.65 -2.45
N ALA A 65 -0.39 4.17 -1.32
CA ALA A 65 0.61 3.12 -1.31
C ALA A 65 0.05 1.84 -1.97
N VAL A 66 -1.14 1.40 -1.56
CA VAL A 66 -1.77 0.19 -2.12
C VAL A 66 -2.09 0.33 -3.60
N MET A 67 -2.59 1.50 -4.03
CA MET A 67 -2.83 1.77 -5.45
C MET A 67 -1.52 1.71 -6.25
N ALA A 68 -0.44 2.32 -5.73
CA ALA A 68 0.86 2.24 -6.38
C ALA A 68 1.40 0.80 -6.47
N GLU A 69 1.26 -0.02 -5.42
CA GLU A 69 1.65 -1.43 -5.46
C GLU A 69 0.81 -2.24 -6.46
N GLN A 70 -0.51 -2.01 -6.50
CA GLN A 70 -1.44 -2.67 -7.41
C GLN A 70 -1.09 -2.43 -8.89
N TRP A 71 -0.65 -1.21 -9.21
CA TRP A 71 -0.23 -0.80 -10.56
C TRP A 71 1.29 -0.90 -10.78
N GLY A 72 2.04 -1.52 -9.87
CA GLY A 72 3.48 -1.76 -10.05
C GLY A 72 4.38 -0.53 -9.89
N GLU A 73 3.84 0.59 -9.42
CA GLU A 73 4.50 1.89 -9.27
C GLU A 73 5.10 2.11 -7.88
N TRP A 74 4.91 1.20 -6.91
CA TRP A 74 5.42 1.39 -5.55
C TRP A 74 6.95 1.58 -5.51
N ASP A 75 7.72 0.80 -6.26
CA ASP A 75 9.19 0.91 -6.24
C ASP A 75 9.69 2.28 -6.69
N TRP A 76 8.93 2.95 -7.58
CA TRP A 76 9.23 4.30 -8.05
C TRP A 76 8.65 5.39 -7.14
N LEU A 77 7.40 5.23 -6.71
CA LEU A 77 6.65 6.26 -5.99
C LEU A 77 6.75 6.15 -4.47
N GLY A 78 7.18 5.03 -3.90
CA GLY A 78 7.10 4.74 -2.46
C GLY A 78 7.81 5.78 -1.58
N THR A 79 9.01 6.22 -1.96
CA THR A 79 9.75 7.30 -1.27
C THR A 79 9.01 8.65 -1.36
N ARG A 80 8.34 8.90 -2.47
CA ARG A 80 7.60 10.13 -2.74
C ARG A 80 6.28 10.16 -1.96
N ILE A 81 5.57 9.04 -1.95
CA ILE A 81 4.33 8.84 -1.17
C ILE A 81 4.60 8.96 0.32
N THR A 82 5.68 8.35 0.83
CA THR A 82 6.05 8.41 2.25
C THR A 82 6.54 9.79 2.69
N SER A 83 7.07 10.62 1.78
CA SER A 83 7.48 12.00 2.07
C SER A 83 6.37 13.05 1.96
N LEU A 84 5.15 12.67 1.53
CA LEU A 84 4.02 13.59 1.50
C LEU A 84 3.77 14.21 2.89
N PRO A 85 3.48 15.52 3.00
CA PRO A 85 3.16 16.15 4.27
C PRO A 85 1.94 15.49 4.95
N HIS A 86 2.00 15.35 6.27
CA HIS A 86 0.91 14.77 7.07
C HIS A 86 -0.03 15.84 7.65
N VAL A 87 -1.29 15.47 7.88
CA VAL A 87 -2.27 16.30 8.61
C VAL A 87 -2.15 16.07 10.11
N GLY A 88 -1.79 17.12 10.85
CA GLY A 88 -1.66 17.08 12.31
C GLY A 88 -0.25 16.73 12.80
N GLU A 89 -0.06 16.73 14.11
CA GLU A 89 1.25 16.48 14.76
C GLU A 89 1.51 14.99 15.04
N GLU A 90 0.44 14.20 15.21
CA GLU A 90 0.54 12.75 15.46
C GLU A 90 0.31 11.97 14.17
N ALA A 91 1.19 10.99 13.90
CA ALA A 91 0.94 10.00 12.87
C ALA A 91 -0.41 9.33 13.15
N GLY A 92 -1.24 9.20 12.12
CA GLY A 92 -2.54 8.52 12.25
C GLY A 92 -2.38 7.08 12.75
N ARG A 93 -3.51 6.40 12.97
CA ARG A 93 -3.49 4.99 13.42
C ARG A 93 -2.63 4.09 12.52
N LEU A 94 -2.70 4.33 11.21
CA LEU A 94 -1.87 3.68 10.23
C LEU A 94 -0.62 4.52 9.97
N ARG A 95 0.49 3.87 9.66
CA ARG A 95 1.70 4.52 9.15
C ARG A 95 2.24 3.73 7.99
N VAL A 96 2.40 4.38 6.84
CA VAL A 96 3.09 3.80 5.67
C VAL A 96 4.60 3.90 5.88
N LEU A 97 5.29 2.80 5.64
CA LEU A 97 6.73 2.68 5.76
C LEU A 97 7.38 2.77 4.38
N GLN A 98 8.52 3.47 4.33
CA GLN A 98 9.43 3.33 3.21
C GLN A 98 10.16 1.97 3.32
N ASP A 99 10.51 1.38 2.18
CA ASP A 99 11.34 0.18 2.18
C ASP A 99 12.69 0.43 2.86
N GLY A 100 13.06 -0.49 3.74
CA GLY A 100 14.26 -0.38 4.57
C GLY A 100 14.10 0.52 5.81
N ALA A 101 12.94 1.14 6.05
CA ALA A 101 12.69 1.91 7.27
C ALA A 101 12.60 1.03 8.52
N GLU A 102 12.19 -0.24 8.35
CA GLU A 102 12.11 -1.25 9.40
C GLU A 102 12.86 -2.51 8.95
N GLU A 103 13.31 -3.32 9.92
CA GLU A 103 14.04 -4.55 9.62
C GLU A 103 13.13 -5.59 8.95
N THR A 104 13.61 -6.14 7.84
CA THR A 104 12.95 -7.26 7.17
C THR A 104 13.13 -8.55 7.97
N ARG A 105 12.21 -9.51 7.85
CA ARG A 105 12.30 -10.77 8.57
C ARG A 105 12.00 -11.97 7.68
N PRO A 106 12.64 -13.13 7.89
CA PRO A 106 12.23 -14.35 7.21
C PRO A 106 10.77 -14.70 7.52
N ALA A 107 9.99 -14.99 6.48
CA ALA A 107 8.57 -15.28 6.61
C ALA A 107 8.31 -16.54 7.45
N GLY A 108 9.21 -17.53 7.46
CA GLY A 108 9.10 -18.74 8.27
C GLY A 108 8.98 -18.51 9.79
N PHE A 109 9.38 -17.35 10.33
CA PHE A 109 9.10 -17.00 11.73
C PHE A 109 7.63 -16.69 12.00
N VAL A 110 6.92 -16.20 10.99
CA VAL A 110 5.50 -15.83 11.04
C VAL A 110 4.63 -16.97 10.49
N LEU A 111 5.14 -17.70 9.50
CA LEU A 111 4.42 -18.66 8.68
C LEU A 111 5.24 -19.97 8.52
N PRO A 112 5.53 -20.73 9.59
CA PRO A 112 6.50 -21.84 9.58
C PRO A 112 6.18 -23.01 8.64
N GLU A 113 4.94 -23.11 8.15
CA GLU A 113 4.47 -24.22 7.29
C GLU A 113 3.84 -23.74 5.97
N HIS A 114 3.89 -22.43 5.69
CA HIS A 114 3.27 -21.86 4.49
C HIS A 114 4.23 -21.91 3.29
N PRO A 115 3.75 -22.01 2.04
CA PRO A 115 4.62 -21.89 0.85
C PRO A 115 5.51 -20.64 0.83
N LEU A 116 5.03 -19.53 1.38
CA LEU A 116 5.79 -18.28 1.52
C LEU A 116 6.83 -18.31 2.66
N ALA A 117 7.02 -19.41 3.39
CA ALA A 117 7.97 -19.49 4.51
C ALA A 117 9.42 -19.16 4.09
N ALA A 118 9.77 -19.41 2.82
CA ALA A 118 11.07 -19.10 2.25
C ALA A 118 11.24 -17.62 1.84
N SER A 119 10.15 -16.85 1.79
CA SER A 119 10.15 -15.44 1.41
C SER A 119 10.69 -14.56 2.54
N VAL A 120 11.02 -13.31 2.20
CA VAL A 120 11.38 -12.25 3.12
C VAL A 120 10.19 -11.31 3.26
N LEU A 121 9.78 -11.01 4.49
CA LEU A 121 8.73 -10.03 4.77
C LEU A 121 9.35 -8.64 4.89
N VAL A 122 8.95 -7.75 3.99
CA VAL A 122 9.27 -6.33 3.99
C VAL A 122 8.11 -5.56 4.62
N PRO A 123 8.27 -5.00 5.84
CA PRO A 123 7.20 -4.22 6.47
C PRO A 123 6.78 -3.03 5.60
N TRP A 124 5.47 -2.82 5.45
CA TRP A 124 4.95 -1.82 4.53
C TRP A 124 3.95 -0.85 5.17
N ILE A 125 2.96 -1.37 5.90
CA ILE A 125 1.99 -0.53 6.61
C ILE A 125 1.83 -1.08 8.02
N VAL A 126 1.96 -0.21 9.03
CA VAL A 126 1.79 -0.60 10.44
C VAL A 126 0.59 0.09 11.04
N CYS A 127 -0.08 -0.61 11.95
CA CYS A 127 -1.13 -0.04 12.78
C CYS A 127 -0.59 0.16 14.19
N ALA A 128 -0.40 1.41 14.62
CA ALA A 128 0.20 1.72 15.92
C ALA A 128 -0.64 1.21 17.11
N PRO A 129 -1.99 1.33 17.12
CA PRO A 129 -2.78 0.85 18.26
C PRO A 129 -2.75 -0.65 18.50
N CYS A 130 -2.77 -1.47 17.43
CA CYS A 130 -2.83 -2.93 17.55
C CYS A 130 -1.51 -3.64 17.22
N GLU A 131 -0.46 -2.86 16.92
CA GLU A 131 0.90 -3.31 16.60
C GLU A 131 0.97 -4.33 15.44
N ARG A 132 -0.05 -4.35 14.59
CA ARG A 132 -0.07 -5.20 13.41
C ARG A 132 0.71 -4.57 12.27
N VAL A 133 1.33 -5.44 11.49
CA VAL A 133 2.14 -5.13 10.32
C VAL A 133 1.49 -5.81 9.13
N LEU A 134 1.21 -5.02 8.10
CA LEU A 134 1.07 -5.49 6.73
C LEU A 134 2.45 -5.45 6.08
N ALA A 135 2.93 -6.60 5.64
CA ALA A 135 4.20 -6.75 4.94
C ALA A 135 4.01 -7.34 3.55
N ARG A 136 4.92 -6.98 2.64
CA ARG A 136 5.05 -7.58 1.32
C ARG A 136 6.04 -8.74 1.41
N ALA A 137 5.64 -9.92 0.96
CA ALA A 137 6.49 -11.11 0.95
C ALA A 137 7.23 -11.18 -0.38
N HIS A 138 8.56 -11.04 -0.36
CA HIS A 138 9.40 -11.10 -1.56
C HIS A 138 10.27 -12.35 -1.55
N ARG A 139 10.48 -12.94 -2.72
CA ARG A 139 11.50 -13.97 -2.88
C ARG A 139 12.87 -13.35 -2.79
N ARG A 140 13.83 -14.07 -2.21
CA ARG A 140 15.26 -13.76 -2.38
C ARG A 140 15.73 -14.38 -3.68
N GLU A 141 16.13 -13.55 -4.64
CA GLU A 141 16.67 -14.02 -5.91
C GLU A 141 18.09 -14.57 -5.74
N GLU A 142 18.55 -15.38 -6.70
CA GLU A 142 19.86 -16.06 -6.63
C GLU A 142 21.05 -15.08 -6.53
N TRP A 143 20.90 -13.87 -7.09
CA TRP A 143 21.88 -12.78 -7.00
C TRP A 143 21.76 -11.95 -5.71
N GLY A 144 20.91 -12.36 -4.78
CA GLY A 144 20.81 -11.81 -3.42
C GLY A 144 19.84 -10.65 -3.23
N ALA A 145 19.30 -10.06 -4.31
CA ALA A 145 18.27 -9.04 -4.23
C ALA A 145 16.89 -9.65 -3.91
N LEU A 146 15.94 -8.80 -3.54
CA LEU A 146 14.54 -9.20 -3.46
C LEU A 146 13.90 -9.18 -4.85
N SER A 147 12.92 -10.05 -5.08
CA SER A 147 12.08 -10.01 -6.28
C SER A 147 11.42 -8.65 -6.42
N PHE A 148 11.34 -8.13 -7.64
CA PHE A 148 10.70 -6.83 -7.90
C PHE A 148 9.23 -6.83 -7.44
N LEU A 149 8.47 -7.85 -7.85
CA LEU A 149 7.12 -8.05 -7.36
C LEU A 149 7.11 -8.90 -6.08
N ALA A 150 6.23 -8.56 -5.15
CA ALA A 150 5.90 -9.41 -4.03
C ALA A 150 5.22 -10.70 -4.52
N GLU A 151 5.39 -11.82 -3.82
CA GLU A 151 4.66 -13.07 -4.06
C GLU A 151 3.30 -13.07 -3.32
N GLY A 152 3.15 -12.21 -2.31
CA GLY A 152 1.92 -12.00 -1.58
C GLY A 152 2.05 -10.98 -0.45
N TYR A 153 0.96 -10.76 0.26
CA TYR A 153 0.87 -9.83 1.37
C TYR A 153 0.55 -10.59 2.66
N VAL A 154 1.17 -10.20 3.77
CA VAL A 154 1.00 -10.87 5.05
C VAL A 154 0.66 -9.84 6.12
N VAL A 155 -0.46 -10.04 6.80
CA VAL A 155 -0.83 -9.29 8.00
C VAL A 155 -0.51 -10.12 9.23
N PHE A 156 0.30 -9.60 10.14
CA PHE A 156 0.69 -10.29 11.38
C PHE A 156 0.90 -9.31 12.52
N GLY A 157 0.89 -9.81 13.77
CA GLY A 157 1.14 -8.98 14.95
C GLY A 157 0.89 -9.75 16.25
N PRO A 158 1.12 -9.12 17.41
CA PRO A 158 0.91 -9.74 18.72
C PRO A 158 -0.54 -10.26 18.89
N GLY A 159 -0.68 -11.51 19.31
CA GLY A 159 -1.99 -12.13 19.56
C GLY A 159 -2.91 -12.28 18.33
N PHE A 160 -2.38 -12.05 17.13
CA PHE A 160 -3.12 -12.14 15.88
C PHE A 160 -2.61 -13.32 15.05
N ALA A 161 -3.51 -14.21 14.66
CA ALA A 161 -3.19 -15.28 13.72
C ALA A 161 -2.83 -14.65 12.37
N PRO A 162 -1.62 -14.91 11.82
CA PRO A 162 -1.21 -14.31 10.56
C PRO A 162 -2.18 -14.66 9.42
N VAL A 163 -2.44 -13.69 8.56
CA VAL A 163 -3.29 -13.85 7.37
C VAL A 163 -2.47 -13.56 6.13
N VAL A 164 -2.62 -14.40 5.11
CA VAL A 164 -1.88 -14.32 3.86
C VAL A 164 -2.82 -14.05 2.70
N PHE A 165 -2.43 -13.12 1.83
CA PHE A 165 -3.14 -12.74 0.62
C PHE A 165 -2.21 -12.98 -0.58
N PRO A 166 -2.44 -14.01 -1.40
CA PRO A 166 -1.60 -14.28 -2.58
C PRO A 166 -1.70 -13.13 -3.59
N ARG A 167 -0.58 -12.67 -4.15
CA ARG A 167 -0.59 -11.54 -5.10
C ARG A 167 -1.48 -11.79 -6.32
N GLU A 168 -1.54 -13.03 -6.77
CA GLU A 168 -2.28 -13.45 -7.96
C GLU A 168 -3.80 -13.26 -7.82
N GLU A 169 -4.29 -13.18 -6.57
CA GLU A 169 -5.69 -12.93 -6.30
C GLU A 169 -6.03 -11.45 -6.60
N PRO A 170 -7.07 -11.18 -7.40
CA PRO A 170 -7.47 -9.81 -7.68
C PRO A 170 -7.78 -9.02 -6.40
N GLY A 171 -7.18 -7.85 -6.25
CA GLY A 171 -7.41 -7.00 -5.08
C GLY A 171 -6.71 -7.45 -3.80
N ALA A 172 -5.80 -8.44 -3.85
CA ALA A 172 -5.12 -8.96 -2.66
C ALA A 172 -4.45 -7.88 -1.77
N ALA A 173 -3.88 -6.83 -2.37
CA ALA A 173 -3.28 -5.73 -1.61
C ALA A 173 -4.34 -4.91 -0.86
N TRP A 174 -5.51 -4.70 -1.47
CA TRP A 174 -6.65 -4.02 -0.87
C TRP A 174 -7.26 -4.84 0.27
N ASP A 175 -7.43 -6.15 0.07
CA ASP A 175 -7.92 -7.07 1.10
C ASP A 175 -6.97 -7.15 2.29
N ALA A 176 -5.66 -7.13 2.04
CA ALA A 176 -4.66 -7.11 3.10
C ALA A 176 -4.70 -5.79 3.91
N LEU A 177 -4.90 -4.64 3.25
CA LEU A 177 -5.13 -3.37 3.93
C LEU A 177 -6.43 -3.38 4.75
N ALA A 178 -7.51 -3.97 4.22
CA ALA A 178 -8.77 -4.12 4.96
C ALA A 178 -8.58 -5.00 6.20
N ALA A 179 -7.89 -6.13 6.09
CA ALA A 179 -7.60 -7.01 7.22
C ALA A 179 -6.72 -6.36 8.30
N LEU A 180 -5.80 -5.47 7.89
CA LEU A 180 -5.03 -4.66 8.82
C LEU A 180 -5.94 -3.69 9.61
N ARG A 181 -6.92 -3.07 8.94
CA ARG A 181 -7.88 -2.12 9.53
C ARG A 181 -8.89 -2.83 10.47
N ASP A 182 -9.47 -3.94 10.04
CA ASP A 182 -10.62 -4.58 10.70
C ASP A 182 -10.39 -4.99 12.16
N GLY A 183 -9.18 -5.44 12.51
CA GLY A 183 -8.91 -5.83 13.89
C GLY A 183 -8.37 -4.72 14.78
N CYS A 184 -8.30 -3.49 14.29
CA CYS A 184 -8.10 -2.30 15.11
C CYS A 184 -9.40 -1.78 15.73
N ASP A 185 -10.57 -2.04 15.11
CA ASP A 185 -11.87 -1.52 15.56
C ASP A 185 -12.52 -2.35 16.69
N ARG A 186 -11.84 -3.38 17.18
CA ARG A 186 -12.27 -4.20 18.34
C ARG A 186 -11.54 -3.85 19.65
N GLY A 187 -10.86 -2.70 19.71
CA GLY A 187 -10.20 -2.16 20.89
C GLY A 187 -11.05 -1.13 21.63
#